data_AF-A0A535LA27-F1
#
_entry.id   AF-A0A535LA27-F1
#
_cell.length_a   1.000
_cell.length_b   1.000
_cell.length_c   1.000
_cell.angle_alpha   90.00
_cell.angle_beta   90.00
_cell.angle_gamma   90.00
#
_symmetry.space_group_name_H-M   'P 1'
#
loop_
_entity.id
_entity.type
_entity.pdbx_description
1 polymer ?
#
loop_
_entity_poly.entity_id
_entity_poly.type
_entity_poly.pdbx_seq_one_letter_code
_entity_poly.pdbx_strand_id
1 'polypeptide(L)'
;MSIRSLRSAVAFLTVIPAADRDGSPGERLGRAYFPAVGVLVGLTAGIASIAMTSVAGGLVGAVTAVAVLAALTGGLHLDGLADAADGLF
;
A
#
# COMPACT_ATOMS: atom_id res chain seq x y z
N MET A 1 2.21 -13.34 -16.75
CA MET A 1 2.01 -11.95 -16.31
C MET A 1 0.77 -11.41 -17.02
N SER A 2 -0.39 -11.46 -16.37
CA SER A 2 -1.69 -11.09 -16.96
C SER A 2 -2.21 -9.79 -16.35
N ILE A 3 -3.00 -9.03 -17.12
CA ILE A 3 -3.70 -7.82 -16.63
C ILE A 3 -4.61 -8.14 -15.44
N ARG A 4 -5.23 -9.33 -15.44
CA ARG A 4 -6.04 -9.84 -14.33
C ARG A 4 -5.21 -9.96 -13.05
N SER A 5 -4.01 -10.53 -13.15
CA SER A 5 -3.09 -10.66 -12.01
C SER A 5 -2.63 -9.30 -11.49
N LEU A 6 -2.35 -8.32 -12.36
CA LEU A 6 -2.04 -6.96 -11.91
C LEU A 6 -3.21 -6.34 -11.14
N ARG A 7 -4.43 -6.47 -11.65
CA ARG A 7 -5.65 -5.99 -11.00
C ARG A 7 -5.88 -6.63 -9.64
N SER A 8 -5.64 -7.94 -9.52
CA SER A 8 -5.68 -8.63 -8.22
C SER A 8 -4.64 -8.08 -7.23
N ALA A 9 -3.43 -7.79 -7.69
CA ALA A 9 -2.39 -7.22 -6.82
C ALA A 9 -2.73 -5.81 -6.33
N VAL A 10 -3.26 -4.97 -7.22
CA VAL A 10 -3.72 -3.61 -6.86
C VAL A 10 -4.86 -3.68 -5.86
N ALA A 11 -5.86 -4.54 -6.10
CA ALA A 11 -7.01 -4.70 -5.21
C ALA A 11 -6.64 -5.29 -3.84
N PHE A 12 -5.58 -6.10 -3.77
CA PHE A 12 -5.10 -6.66 -2.51
C PHE A 12 -4.27 -5.66 -1.70
N LEU A 13 -3.37 -4.92 -2.35
CA LEU A 13 -2.44 -4.02 -1.66
C LEU A 13 -3.00 -2.61 -1.43
N THR A 14 -4.12 -2.24 -2.07
CA THR A 14 -4.69 -0.89 -2.01
C THR A 14 -6.20 -0.91 -1.86
N VAL A 15 -6.76 0.21 -1.41
CA VAL A 15 -8.23 0.41 -1.33
C VAL A 15 -8.87 0.67 -2.69
N ILE A 16 -8.09 0.76 -3.77
CA ILE A 16 -8.60 1.05 -5.12
C ILE A 16 -9.41 -0.17 -5.60
N PRO A 17 -10.67 0.02 -6.06
CA PRO A 17 -11.55 -1.07 -6.47
C PRO A 17 -11.16 -1.62 -7.86
N ALA A 18 -10.01 -2.30 -7.92
CA ALA A 18 -9.45 -2.85 -9.15
C ALA A 18 -9.86 -4.30 -9.42
N ALA A 19 -10.47 -4.99 -8.45
CA ALA A 19 -10.82 -6.41 -8.56
C ALA A 19 -11.74 -6.71 -9.75
N ASP A 20 -11.59 -7.90 -10.35
CA ASP A 20 -12.52 -8.40 -11.37
C ASP A 20 -13.84 -8.86 -10.73
N ARG A 21 -14.96 -8.60 -11.41
CA ARG A 21 -16.32 -8.88 -10.89
C ARG A 21 -16.73 -10.35 -11.04
N ASP A 22 -15.95 -11.13 -11.78
CA ASP A 22 -16.31 -12.49 -12.17
C ASP A 22 -16.11 -13.52 -11.06
N GLY A 23 -15.57 -13.11 -9.89
CA GLY A 23 -15.37 -13.98 -8.72
C GLY A 23 -14.44 -15.16 -9.00
N SER A 24 -13.82 -15.19 -10.19
CA SER A 24 -12.92 -16.25 -10.59
C SER A 24 -11.70 -16.17 -9.67
N PRO A 25 -11.20 -17.29 -9.13
CA PRO A 25 -9.96 -17.31 -8.39
C PRO A 25 -8.81 -17.04 -9.37
N GLY A 26 -8.67 -15.78 -9.79
CA GLY A 26 -7.66 -15.32 -10.71
C GLY A 26 -6.30 -15.48 -10.05
N GLU A 27 -5.65 -16.61 -10.32
CA GLU A 27 -4.20 -16.85 -10.23
C GLU A 27 -3.48 -16.06 -9.11
N ARG A 28 -3.53 -16.58 -7.87
CA ARG A 28 -2.64 -16.23 -6.73
C ARG A 28 -2.42 -14.71 -6.51
N LEU A 29 -3.44 -13.93 -6.11
CA LEU A 29 -3.30 -12.54 -5.63
C LEU A 29 -2.54 -11.56 -6.55
N GLY A 30 -2.06 -11.99 -7.72
CA GLY A 30 -1.06 -11.23 -8.47
C GLY A 30 0.29 -11.04 -7.79
N ARG A 31 0.75 -11.94 -6.89
CA ARG A 31 1.98 -11.72 -6.07
C ARG A 31 3.23 -11.27 -6.85
N ALA A 32 3.39 -11.71 -8.10
CA ALA A 32 4.49 -11.28 -8.97
C ALA A 32 4.51 -9.75 -9.23
N TYR A 33 3.36 -9.08 -9.09
CA TYR A 33 3.20 -7.63 -9.24
C TYR A 33 3.30 -6.86 -7.92
N PHE A 34 3.41 -7.53 -6.76
CA PHE A 34 3.53 -6.84 -5.48
C PHE A 34 4.71 -5.86 -5.43
N PRO A 35 5.91 -6.20 -5.92
CA PRO A 35 7.02 -5.24 -5.93
C PRO A 35 6.70 -3.99 -6.77
N ALA A 36 6.06 -4.16 -7.93
CA ALA A 36 5.71 -3.04 -8.80
C ALA A 36 4.66 -2.13 -8.15
N VAL A 37 3.59 -2.70 -7.58
CA VAL A 37 2.57 -1.95 -6.85
C VAL A 37 3.16 -1.27 -5.61
N GLY A 38 4.01 -1.98 -4.86
CA GLY A 38 4.72 -1.45 -3.71
C GLY A 38 5.62 -0.26 -4.05
N VAL A 39 6.34 -0.31 -5.18
CA VAL A 39 7.13 0.83 -5.67
C VAL A 39 6.24 2.04 -5.97
N LEU A 40 5.08 1.85 -6.60
CA LEU A 40 4.16 2.96 -6.90
C LEU A 40 3.60 3.60 -5.61
N VAL A 41 3.18 2.78 -4.66
CA VAL A 41 2.69 3.24 -3.35
C VAL A 41 3.80 3.96 -2.58
N GLY A 42 4.99 3.36 -2.52
CA GLY A 42 6.17 3.91 -1.85
C GLY A 42 6.66 5.23 -2.48
N LEU A 43 6.67 5.34 -3.81
CA LEU A 43 7.01 6.58 -4.50
C LEU A 43 6.01 7.69 -4.17
N THR A 44 4.71 7.36 -4.15
CA THR A 44 3.67 8.33 -3.81
C THR A 44 3.84 8.86 -2.38
N ALA A 45 4.05 7.96 -1.42
CA ALA A 45 4.32 8.34 -0.03
C ALA A 45 5.65 9.11 0.14
N GLY A 46 6.69 8.68 -0.57
CA GLY A 46 8.01 9.31 -0.52
C GLY A 46 8.03 10.73 -1.09
N ILE A 47 7.39 10.95 -2.23
CA ILE A 47 7.24 12.28 -2.83
C ILE A 47 6.48 13.21 -1.88
N ALA A 48 5.36 12.75 -1.31
CA ALA A 48 4.59 13.52 -0.34
C ALA A 48 5.42 13.85 0.92
N SER A 49 6.20 12.88 1.42
CA SER A 49 7.09 13.06 2.56
C SER A 49 8.17 14.10 2.30
N ILE A 50 8.85 14.03 1.14
CA ILE A 50 9.89 15.01 0.76
C ILE A 50 9.30 16.42 0.64
N ALA A 51 8.14 16.53 0.00
CA ALA A 51 7.44 17.81 -0.15
C ALA A 51 7.05 18.41 1.21
N MET A 52 6.52 17.60 2.14
CA MET A 52 6.14 18.09 3.46
C MET A 52 7.34 18.31 4.38
N THR A 53 8.42 17.56 4.20
CA THR A 53 9.68 17.78 4.92
C THR A 53 10.28 19.13 4.58
N SER A 54 10.27 19.54 3.31
CA SER A 54 10.83 20.82 2.88
C SER A 54 10.00 22.03 3.33
N VAL A 55 8.71 21.85 3.60
CA VAL A 55 7.79 22.91 4.03
C VAL A 55 7.70 23.01 5.55
N ALA A 56 7.62 21.88 6.26
CA ALA A 56 7.22 21.83 7.66
C ALA A 56 8.13 20.96 8.55
N GLY A 57 9.26 20.49 8.02
CA GLY A 57 10.26 19.73 8.77
C GLY A 57 10.01 18.22 8.80
N GLY A 58 11.01 17.48 9.28
CA GLY A 58 11.07 16.02 9.16
C GLY A 58 9.93 15.27 9.85
N LEU A 59 9.43 15.76 10.99
CA LEU A 59 8.33 15.11 11.69
C LEU A 59 7.03 15.14 10.86
N VAL A 60 6.71 16.30 10.27
CA VAL A 60 5.51 16.45 9.42
C VAL A 60 5.66 15.61 8.15
N GLY A 61 6.86 15.56 7.56
CA GLY A 61 7.17 14.67 6.44
C GLY A 61 6.94 13.19 6.78
N ALA A 62 7.45 12.72 7.91
CA ALA A 62 7.28 11.34 8.36
C ALA A 62 5.81 10.98 8.61
N VAL A 63 5.05 11.84 9.32
CA VAL A 63 3.61 11.65 9.53
C VAL A 63 2.86 11.63 8.20
N THR A 64 3.23 12.52 7.26
CA THR A 64 2.64 12.53 5.92
C THR A 64 2.88 11.22 5.18
N ALA A 65 4.10 10.67 5.25
CA ALA A 65 4.42 9.39 4.63
C ALA A 65 3.52 8.27 5.16
N VAL A 66 3.39 8.15 6.49
CA VAL A 66 2.55 7.15 7.15
C VAL A 66 1.07 7.35 6.79
N ALA A 67 0.60 8.60 6.80
CA ALA A 67 -0.78 8.92 6.45
C ALA A 67 -1.11 8.56 4.98
N VAL A 68 -0.21 8.83 4.04
CA VAL A 68 -0.39 8.46 2.62
C VAL A 68 -0.40 6.94 2.46
N LEU A 69 0.52 6.22 3.11
CA LEU A 69 0.52 4.75 3.11
C LEU A 69 -0.80 4.19 3.67
N ALA A 70 -1.26 4.71 4.81
CA ALA A 70 -2.51 4.28 5.43
C ALA A 70 -3.72 4.55 4.52
N ALA A 71 -3.80 5.74 3.91
CA ALA A 71 -4.88 6.12 3.02
C ALA A 71 -4.93 5.26 1.74
N LEU A 72 -3.78 4.96 1.14
CA LEU A 72 -3.72 4.16 -0.10
C LEU A 72 -3.93 2.66 0.16
N THR A 73 -3.44 2.14 1.28
CA THR A 73 -3.46 0.70 1.58
C THR A 73 -4.59 0.28 2.51
N GLY A 74 -5.38 1.22 3.03
CA GLY A 74 -6.43 0.95 4.01
C GLY A 74 -5.89 0.58 5.39
N GLY A 75 -4.63 0.96 5.69
CA GLY A 75 -3.98 0.64 6.95
C GLY A 75 -3.22 -0.68 6.98
N LEU A 76 -3.06 -1.39 5.85
CA LEU A 76 -2.41 -2.72 5.79
C LEU A 76 -1.07 -2.82 6.55
N HIS A 77 -0.22 -1.80 6.45
CA HIS A 77 1.07 -1.77 7.14
C HIS A 77 0.95 -1.50 8.64
N LEU A 78 -0.03 -0.68 9.03
CA LEU A 78 -0.31 -0.37 10.44
C LEU A 78 -0.97 -1.56 11.14
N ASP A 79 -1.79 -2.33 10.42
CA ASP A 79 -2.40 -3.58 10.87
C ASP A 79 -1.31 -4.60 11.23
N GLY A 80 -0.37 -4.88 10.31
CA GLY A 80 0.76 -5.78 10.60
C GLY A 80 1.69 -5.28 11.73
N LEU A 81 1.79 -3.96 11.94
CA LEU A 81 2.50 -3.41 13.10
C LEU A 81 1.73 -3.65 14.40
N ALA A 82 0.40 -3.52 14.37
CA ALA A 82 -0.46 -3.79 15.52
C ALA A 82 -0.45 -5.29 15.88
N ASP A 83 -0.57 -6.18 14.90
CA ASP A 83 -0.47 -7.64 15.05
C ASP A 83 0.88 -8.08 15.67
N ALA A 84 1.96 -7.39 15.30
CA ALA A 84 3.27 -7.66 15.87
C ALA A 84 3.39 -7.19 17.33
N ALA A 85 2.62 -6.17 17.72
CA ALA A 85 2.64 -5.59 19.07
C ALA A 85 1.73 -6.36 20.03
N ASP A 86 0.53 -6.77 19.60
CA ASP A 86 -0.41 -7.51 20.44
C ASP A 86 -0.08 -9.00 20.58
N GLY A 87 0.71 -9.57 19.66
CA GLY A 87 1.28 -10.91 19.76
C GLY A 87 2.43 -11.09 20.78
N LEU A 88 2.81 -10.04 21.52
CA LEU A 88 3.90 -10.07 22.50
C LEU A 88 3.48 -10.55 23.91
N PHE A 89 2.19 -10.83 24.14
CA PHE A 89 1.65 -11.29 25.43
C PHE A 89 0.67 -12.46 25.23
#